data_AF-A0AA44HYR2-F1
#
_entry.id   AF-A0AA44HYR2-F1
#
_cell.length_a   1.000
_cell.length_b   1.000
_cell.length_c   1.000
_cell.angle_alpha   90.00
_cell.angle_beta   90.00
_cell.angle_gamma   90.00
#
_symmetry.space_group_name_H-M   'P 1'
#
loop_
_entity.id
_entity.type
_entity.pdbx_description
1 polymer ?
#
loop_
_entity_poly.entity_id
_entity_poly.type
_entity_poly.pdbx_seq_one_letter_code
_entity_poly.pdbx_strand_id
1 'polypeptide(L)'
;MKIVVHTPFKLSLAGQPDIGFLVGTHKVTKEVAEHWFTLAHAEVIDGETEQSNTDLQASMSEMQGRIDELERVAVERVSAIYDLQKELSEQVEENHSCNATIADLQKRLNEQADEMDSRNANIVDLQNQIDELNKGKASAKESKSTNGGKV
;
A
#
# COMPACT_ATOMS: atom_id res chain seq x y z
N MET A 1 -19.95 15.33 -52.00
CA MET A 1 -20.97 15.35 -50.94
C MET A 1 -21.64 13.98 -50.86
N LYS A 2 -22.03 13.55 -49.67
CA LYS A 2 -23.01 12.46 -49.52
C LYS A 2 -24.29 13.06 -48.95
N ILE A 3 -25.42 12.46 -49.27
CA ILE A 3 -26.69 12.75 -48.62
C ILE A 3 -27.29 11.46 -48.08
N VAL A 4 -28.02 11.54 -46.97
CA VAL A 4 -28.87 10.46 -46.47
C VAL A 4 -30.32 10.86 -46.66
N VAL A 5 -30.99 10.11 -47.52
CA VAL A 5 -32.38 10.36 -47.92
C VAL A 5 -33.28 9.63 -46.94
N HIS A 6 -34.14 10.37 -46.23
CA HIS A 6 -35.10 9.78 -45.29
C HIS A 6 -36.46 9.50 -45.95
N THR A 7 -36.82 10.30 -46.96
CA THR A 7 -38.07 10.14 -47.72
C THR A 7 -37.72 10.08 -49.22
N PRO A 8 -38.12 9.03 -49.97
CA PRO A 8 -37.83 8.96 -51.40
C PRO A 8 -38.37 10.18 -52.17
N PHE A 9 -37.57 10.70 -53.09
CA PHE A 9 -37.96 11.85 -53.91
C PHE A 9 -37.36 11.78 -55.31
N LYS A 10 -37.88 12.60 -56.22
CA LYS A 10 -37.30 12.82 -57.55
C LYS A 10 -36.87 14.28 -57.65
N LEU A 11 -35.63 14.51 -58.06
CA LEU A 11 -35.08 15.84 -58.27
C LEU A 11 -35.03 16.14 -59.76
N SER A 12 -35.67 17.23 -60.18
CA SER A 12 -35.62 17.73 -61.55
C SER A 12 -34.77 18.99 -61.59
N LEU A 13 -33.64 18.95 -62.32
CA LEU A 13 -32.75 20.09 -62.52
C LEU A 13 -32.84 20.57 -63.98
N ALA A 14 -32.73 21.88 -64.20
CA ALA A 14 -32.87 22.45 -65.54
C ALA A 14 -31.81 21.89 -66.49
N GLY A 15 -32.25 21.28 -67.60
CA GLY A 15 -31.37 20.69 -68.60
C GLY A 15 -30.79 19.32 -68.23
N GLN A 16 -31.25 18.70 -67.14
CA GLN A 16 -30.85 17.36 -66.71
C GLN A 16 -32.06 16.42 -66.61
N PRO A 17 -31.87 15.11 -66.81
CA PRO A 17 -32.94 14.14 -66.54
C PRO A 17 -33.27 14.07 -65.05
N ASP A 18 -34.52 13.71 -64.73
CA ASP A 18 -34.96 13.51 -63.35
C ASP A 18 -34.11 12.46 -62.64
N ILE A 19 -33.61 12.81 -61.46
CA ILE A 19 -32.78 11.94 -60.62
C ILE A 19 -33.65 11.39 -59.49
N GLY A 20 -33.84 10.07 -59.46
CA GLY A 20 -34.59 9.39 -58.41
C GLY A 20 -33.70 9.03 -57.23
N PHE A 21 -34.09 9.43 -56.03
CA PHE A 21 -33.44 9.09 -54.78
C PHE A 21 -34.35 8.21 -53.92
N LEU A 22 -33.89 7.01 -53.60
CA LEU A 22 -34.53 6.11 -52.62
C LEU A 22 -33.97 6.38 -51.22
N VAL A 23 -34.63 5.87 -50.18
CA VAL A 23 -34.11 5.93 -48.81
C VAL A 23 -32.71 5.31 -48.76
N GLY A 24 -31.77 6.01 -48.12
CA GLY A 24 -30.38 5.56 -47.97
C GLY A 24 -29.36 6.62 -48.36
N THR A 25 -28.09 6.20 -48.42
CA THR A 25 -26.95 7.09 -48.66
C THR A 25 -26.62 7.19 -50.15
N HIS A 26 -26.53 8.41 -50.67
CA HIS A 26 -26.19 8.67 -52.08
C HIS A 26 -25.00 9.62 -52.20
N LYS A 27 -24.06 9.30 -53.07
CA LYS A 27 -22.95 10.21 -53.42
C LYS A 27 -23.44 11.14 -54.53
N VAL A 28 -23.41 12.44 -54.26
CA VAL A 28 -23.97 13.46 -55.17
C VAL A 28 -23.01 14.65 -55.33
N THR A 29 -23.28 15.46 -56.35
CA THR A 29 -22.60 16.74 -56.57
C THR A 29 -23.00 17.75 -55.50
N LYS A 30 -22.20 18.82 -55.34
CA LYS A 30 -22.50 19.91 -54.40
C LYS A 30 -23.85 20.58 -54.71
N GLU A 31 -24.11 20.84 -56.00
CA GLU A 31 -25.37 21.41 -56.47
C GLU A 31 -26.59 20.58 -56.07
N VAL A 32 -26.52 19.25 -56.19
CA VAL A 32 -27.61 18.36 -55.78
C VAL A 32 -27.77 18.31 -54.26
N ALA A 33 -26.66 18.29 -53.51
CA ALA A 33 -26.67 18.24 -52.05
C ALA A 33 -27.25 19.52 -51.42
N GLU A 34 -26.92 20.68 -51.98
CA GLU A 34 -27.35 22.00 -51.47
C GLU A 34 -28.70 22.45 -52.05
N HIS A 35 -29.28 21.69 -52.98
CA HIS A 35 -30.58 22.02 -53.55
C HIS A 35 -31.67 22.01 -52.47
N TRP A 36 -32.48 23.06 -52.39
CA TRP A 36 -33.50 23.23 -51.34
C TRP A 36 -34.45 22.02 -51.22
N PHE A 37 -34.81 21.40 -52.35
CA PHE A 37 -35.66 20.21 -52.37
C PHE A 37 -34.95 18.96 -51.83
N THR A 38 -33.64 18.82 -52.07
CA THR A 38 -32.84 17.75 -51.47
C THR A 38 -32.76 17.94 -49.97
N LEU A 39 -32.49 19.15 -49.49
CA LEU A 39 -32.41 19.46 -48.06
C LEU A 39 -33.74 19.25 -47.31
N ALA A 40 -34.88 19.33 -47.99
CA ALA A 40 -36.18 19.04 -47.41
C ALA A 40 -36.43 17.53 -47.17
N HIS A 41 -35.71 16.65 -47.89
CA HIS A 41 -35.95 15.20 -47.91
C HIS A 41 -34.72 14.36 -47.53
N ALA A 42 -33.55 14.98 -47.43
CA ALA A 42 -32.27 14.35 -47.15
C ALA A 42 -31.35 15.25 -46.32
N GLU A 43 -30.52 14.63 -45.48
CA GLU A 43 -29.46 15.28 -44.72
C GLU A 43 -28.13 15.20 -45.49
N VAL A 44 -27.36 16.28 -45.56
CA VAL A 44 -26.02 16.26 -46.17
C VAL A 44 -25.01 15.74 -45.14
N ILE A 45 -24.35 14.63 -45.47
CA ILE A 45 -23.27 14.06 -44.68
C ILE A 45 -21.96 14.31 -45.44
N ASP A 46 -21.04 15.06 -44.83
CA ASP A 46 -19.70 15.23 -45.40
C ASP A 46 -18.76 14.12 -44.93
N GLY A 47 -17.66 13.91 -45.66
CA GLY A 47 -16.61 12.99 -45.26
C GLY A 47 -15.99 13.34 -43.91
N GLU A 48 -16.04 14.61 -43.50
CA GLU A 48 -15.59 15.09 -42.19
C GLU A 48 -16.38 14.47 -41.02
N THR A 49 -17.69 14.23 -41.18
CA THR A 49 -18.52 13.61 -40.12
C THR A 49 -18.15 12.14 -39.89
N GLU A 50 -17.85 11.41 -40.97
CA GLU A 50 -17.39 10.01 -40.88
C GLU A 50 -15.98 9.92 -40.29
N GLN A 51 -15.07 10.81 -40.71
CA GLN A 51 -13.71 10.89 -40.14
C GLN A 51 -13.75 11.24 -38.65
N SER A 52 -14.60 12.19 -38.25
CA SER A 52 -14.79 12.54 -36.84
C SER A 52 -15.34 11.37 -36.02
N ASN A 53 -16.19 10.51 -36.60
CA ASN A 53 -16.71 9.34 -35.91
C ASN A 53 -15.62 8.27 -35.72
N THR A 54 -14.77 8.04 -36.73
CA THR A 54 -13.63 7.13 -36.60
C THR A 54 -12.60 7.62 -35.58
N ASP A 55 -12.35 8.93 -35.53
CA ASP A 55 -11.39 9.52 -34.59
C ASP A 55 -11.93 9.44 -33.14
N LEU A 56 -13.24 9.69 -32.94
CA LEU A 56 -13.90 9.49 -31.66
C LEU A 56 -13.85 8.03 -31.21
N GLN A 57 -14.09 7.08 -32.12
CA GLN A 57 -14.02 5.66 -31.82
C GLN A 57 -12.60 5.24 -31.42
N ALA A 58 -11.58 5.73 -32.13
CA ALA A 58 -10.18 5.48 -31.78
C ALA A 58 -9.83 6.05 -30.39
N SER A 59 -10.28 7.27 -30.08
CA SER A 59 -10.08 7.89 -28.77
C SER A 59 -10.79 7.11 -27.65
N MET A 60 -12.02 6.63 -27.88
CA MET A 60 -12.73 5.79 -26.93
C MET A 60 -11.98 4.47 -26.67
N SER A 61 -11.46 3.82 -27.70
CA SER A 61 -10.66 2.61 -27.55
C SER A 61 -9.36 2.85 -26.77
N GLU A 62 -8.68 3.97 -27.02
CA GLU A 62 -7.47 4.34 -26.25
C GLU A 62 -7.80 4.60 -24.78
N MET A 63 -8.88 5.36 -24.51
CA MET A 63 -9.33 5.61 -23.15
C MET A 63 -9.72 4.32 -22.42
N GLN A 64 -10.41 3.40 -23.10
CA GLN A 64 -10.75 2.11 -22.53
C GLN A 64 -9.48 1.31 -22.18
N GLY A 65 -8.48 1.27 -23.08
CA GLY A 65 -7.21 0.61 -22.78
C GLY A 65 -6.48 1.22 -21.58
N ARG A 66 -6.57 2.54 -21.39
CA ARG A 66 -6.04 3.22 -20.21
C ARG A 66 -6.81 2.88 -18.93
N ILE A 67 -8.13 2.74 -19.02
CA ILE A 67 -8.97 2.31 -17.89
C ILE A 67 -8.57 0.89 -17.47
N ASP A 68 -8.50 -0.04 -18.40
CA ASP A 68 -8.16 -1.45 -18.14
C ASP A 68 -6.77 -1.55 -17.47
N GLU A 69 -5.79 -0.78 -17.95
CA GLU A 69 -4.46 -0.74 -17.35
C GLU A 69 -4.46 -0.13 -15.94
N LEU A 70 -5.22 0.95 -15.71
CA LEU A 70 -5.35 1.54 -14.38
C LEU A 70 -6.05 0.59 -13.40
N GLU A 71 -7.05 -0.16 -13.84
CA GLU A 71 -7.71 -1.20 -13.04
C GLU A 71 -6.74 -2.32 -12.66
N ARG A 72 -5.94 -2.80 -13.62
CA ARG A 72 -4.89 -3.80 -13.37
C ARG A 72 -3.89 -3.32 -12.32
N VAL A 73 -3.37 -2.10 -12.48
CA VAL A 73 -2.43 -1.49 -11.53
C VAL A 73 -3.07 -1.28 -10.16
N ALA A 74 -4.35 -0.91 -10.11
CA ALA A 74 -5.07 -0.75 -8.85
C ALA A 74 -5.17 -2.08 -8.08
N VAL A 75 -5.52 -3.17 -8.78
CA VAL A 75 -5.57 -4.52 -8.18
C VAL A 75 -4.20 -4.93 -7.62
N GLU A 76 -3.12 -4.74 -8.39
CA GLU A 76 -1.77 -5.05 -7.94
C GLU A 76 -1.36 -4.24 -6.70
N ARG A 77 -1.68 -2.95 -6.67
CA ARG A 77 -1.39 -2.09 -5.52
C ARG A 77 -2.21 -2.48 -4.29
N VAL A 78 -3.47 -2.86 -4.45
CA VAL A 78 -4.30 -3.34 -3.33
C VAL A 78 -3.73 -4.63 -2.74
N SER A 79 -3.27 -5.57 -3.58
CA SER A 79 -2.60 -6.78 -3.12
C SER A 79 -1.32 -6.45 -2.35
N ALA A 80 -0.47 -5.57 -2.89
CA ALA A 80 0.76 -5.16 -2.22
C ALA A 80 0.51 -4.47 -0.87
N ILE A 81 -0.54 -3.64 -0.77
CA ILE A 81 -0.94 -3.02 0.50
C ILE A 81 -1.35 -4.09 1.51
N TYR A 82 -2.12 -5.10 1.08
CA TYR A 82 -2.53 -6.19 1.96
C TYR A 82 -1.33 -6.99 2.49
N ASP A 83 -0.38 -7.32 1.63
CA ASP A 83 0.82 -8.07 2.02
C ASP A 83 1.68 -7.26 3.01
N LEU A 84 1.88 -5.95 2.75
CA LEU A 84 2.61 -5.06 3.66
C LEU A 84 1.90 -4.90 5.02
N GLN A 85 0.56 -4.84 5.03
CA GLN A 85 -0.21 -4.78 6.28
C GLN A 85 -0.04 -6.05 7.10
N LYS A 86 0.01 -7.21 6.45
CA LYS A 86 0.26 -8.49 7.12
C LYS A 86 1.67 -8.54 7.72
N GLU A 87 2.70 -8.19 6.95
CA GLU A 87 4.09 -8.15 7.43
C GLU A 87 4.25 -7.19 8.61
N LEU A 88 3.63 -6.00 8.54
CA LEU A 88 3.65 -5.04 9.65
C LEU A 88 2.99 -5.61 10.91
N SER A 89 1.88 -6.35 10.78
CA SER A 89 1.21 -6.98 11.92
C SER A 89 2.11 -8.02 12.58
N GLU A 90 2.75 -8.89 11.79
CA GLU A 90 3.69 -9.91 12.29
C GLU A 90 4.87 -9.25 13.01
N GLN A 91 5.41 -8.16 12.46
CA GLN A 91 6.53 -7.43 13.09
C GLN A 91 6.12 -6.71 14.38
N VAL A 92 4.87 -6.24 14.49
CA VAL A 92 4.35 -5.66 15.74
C VAL A 92 4.22 -6.72 16.83
N GLU A 93 3.75 -7.92 16.49
CA GLU A 93 3.66 -9.03 17.43
C GLU A 93 5.05 -9.49 17.91
N GLU A 94 6.02 -9.59 16.99
CA GLU A 94 7.41 -9.92 17.33
C GLU A 94 8.03 -8.87 18.27
N ASN A 95 7.83 -7.58 17.98
CA ASN A 95 8.27 -6.49 18.87
C ASN A 95 7.64 -6.59 20.26
N HIS A 96 6.34 -6.93 20.34
CA HIS A 96 5.68 -7.09 21.63
C HIS A 96 6.28 -8.24 22.43
N SER A 97 6.56 -9.38 21.78
CA SER A 97 7.22 -10.54 22.38
C SER A 97 8.65 -10.22 22.85
N CYS A 98 9.41 -9.48 22.03
CA CYS A 98 10.76 -9.04 22.39
C CYS A 98 10.73 -8.11 23.62
N ASN A 99 9.82 -7.13 23.63
CA ASN A 99 9.65 -6.23 24.77
C ASN A 99 9.25 -6.96 26.06
N ALA A 100 8.38 -7.98 25.97
CA ALA A 100 8.04 -8.81 27.12
C ALA A 100 9.26 -9.59 27.64
N THR A 101 10.10 -10.12 26.74
CA THR A 101 11.35 -10.80 27.09
C THR A 101 12.34 -9.84 27.76
N ILE A 102 12.48 -8.61 27.26
CA ILE A 102 13.33 -7.58 27.86
C ILE A 102 12.86 -7.27 29.28
N ALA A 103 11.55 -7.11 29.49
CA ALA A 103 10.99 -6.83 30.81
C ALA A 103 11.25 -7.98 31.81
N ASP A 104 11.11 -9.24 31.38
CA ASP A 104 11.44 -10.41 32.21
C ASP A 104 12.93 -10.45 32.59
N LEU A 105 13.82 -10.21 31.61
CA LEU A 105 15.26 -10.18 31.86
C LEU A 105 15.65 -9.05 32.81
N GLN A 106 15.06 -7.86 32.68
CA GLN A 106 15.27 -6.76 33.60
C GLN A 106 14.83 -7.09 35.02
N LYS A 107 13.67 -7.74 35.16
CA LYS A 107 13.18 -8.21 36.47
C LYS A 107 14.17 -9.18 37.11
N ARG A 108 14.61 -10.20 36.36
CA ARG A 108 15.59 -11.19 36.84
C ARG A 108 16.94 -10.57 37.21
N LEU A 109 17.37 -9.55 36.48
CA LEU A 109 18.60 -8.83 36.78
C LEU A 109 18.50 -8.10 38.13
N ASN A 110 17.35 -7.47 38.41
CA ASN A 110 17.11 -6.81 39.69
C ASN A 110 17.05 -7.83 40.85
N GLU A 111 16.35 -8.95 40.66
CA GLU A 111 16.31 -10.03 41.66
C GLU A 111 17.72 -10.57 41.97
N GLN A 112 18.57 -10.73 40.95
CA GLN A 112 19.98 -11.12 41.15
C GLN A 112 20.80 -10.05 41.87
N ALA A 113 20.54 -8.76 41.64
CA ALA A 113 21.20 -7.68 42.37
C ALA A 113 20.83 -7.72 43.85
N ASP A 114 19.55 -7.88 44.19
CA ASP A 114 19.07 -8.00 45.56
C ASP A 114 19.69 -9.23 46.27
N GLU A 115 19.79 -10.37 45.57
CA GLU A 115 20.47 -11.56 46.08
C GLU A 115 21.96 -11.31 46.37
N MET A 116 22.66 -10.59 45.49
CA MET A 116 24.07 -10.25 45.71
C MET A 116 24.25 -9.35 46.93
N ASP A 117 23.38 -8.36 47.11
CA ASP A 117 23.42 -7.46 48.27
C ASP A 117 23.19 -8.22 49.58
N SER A 118 22.23 -9.14 49.59
CA SER A 118 21.99 -10.04 50.73
C SER A 118 23.20 -10.94 51.03
N ARG A 119 23.82 -11.52 49.99
CA ARG A 119 25.05 -12.32 50.16
C ARG A 119 26.22 -11.49 50.67
N ASN A 120 26.38 -10.26 50.18
CA ASN A 120 27.42 -9.34 50.63
C ASN A 120 27.24 -8.96 52.11
N ALA A 121 26.01 -8.69 52.55
CA ALA A 121 25.72 -8.45 53.97
C ALA A 121 26.10 -9.66 54.83
N ASN A 122 25.73 -10.87 54.42
CA ASN A 122 26.11 -12.11 55.12
C ASN A 122 27.63 -12.31 55.17
N ILE A 123 28.36 -11.97 54.11
CA ILE A 123 29.83 -12.04 54.08
C ILE A 123 30.43 -11.10 55.13
N VAL A 124 29.93 -9.87 55.22
CA VAL A 124 30.39 -8.89 56.21
C VAL A 124 30.11 -9.39 57.63
N ASP A 125 28.94 -9.94 57.89
CA ASP A 125 28.60 -10.50 59.21
C ASP A 125 29.52 -11.67 59.60
N LEU A 126 29.79 -12.58 58.65
CA LEU A 126 30.71 -13.69 58.87
C LEU A 126 32.16 -13.21 59.09
N GLN A 127 32.61 -12.17 58.37
CA GLN A 127 33.91 -11.55 58.58
C GLN A 127 34.03 -10.98 60.00
N ASN A 128 33.02 -10.24 60.46
CA ASN A 128 32.97 -9.73 61.83
C ASN A 128 33.04 -10.85 62.88
N GLN A 129 32.32 -11.96 62.66
CA GLN A 129 32.38 -13.12 63.57
C GLN A 129 33.78 -13.77 63.59
N ILE A 130 34.44 -13.89 62.44
CA ILE A 130 35.81 -14.43 62.35
C ILE A 130 36.79 -13.54 63.12
N ASP A 131 36.68 -12.22 62.98
CA ASP A 131 37.55 -11.27 63.66
C ASP A 131 37.40 -11.34 65.18
N GLU A 132 36.17 -11.41 65.69
CA GLU A 132 35.91 -11.58 67.13
C GLU A 132 36.46 -12.91 67.68
N LEU A 133 36.29 -14.02 66.94
CA LEU A 133 36.87 -15.31 67.32
C LEU A 133 38.41 -15.27 67.33
N ASN A 134 39.03 -14.57 66.38
CA ASN A 134 40.48 -14.42 66.32
C ASN A 134 41.03 -13.59 67.49
N LYS A 135 40.35 -12.49 67.85
CA LYS A 135 40.66 -11.70 69.07
C LYS A 135 40.57 -12.55 70.34
N GLY A 136 39.48 -13.32 70.49
CA GLY A 136 39.29 -14.21 71.65
C GLY A 136 40.36 -15.31 71.77
N LYS A 137 40.85 -15.85 70.65
CA LYS A 137 41.94 -16.83 70.65
C LYS A 137 43.29 -16.21 71.05
N ALA A 138 43.55 -14.97 70.64
CA ALA A 138 44.78 -14.26 71.02
C ALA A 138 44.84 -14.01 72.53
N SER A 139 43.76 -13.49 73.12
CA SER A 139 43.67 -13.25 74.57
C SER A 139 43.72 -14.54 75.41
N ALA A 140 43.15 -15.63 74.91
CA ALA A 140 43.24 -16.95 75.56
C ALA A 140 44.66 -17.56 75.52
N LYS A 141 45.47 -17.26 74.50
CA LYS A 141 46.88 -17.70 74.44
C LYS A 141 47.76 -16.93 75.43
N GLU A 142 47.57 -15.61 75.53
CA GLU A 142 48.32 -14.76 76.46
C GLU A 142 48.09 -15.16 77.92
N SER A 143 46.84 -15.39 78.31
CA SER A 143 46.46 -15.80 79.66
C SER A 143 46.94 -17.21 80.07
N LYS A 144 47.16 -18.12 79.10
CA LYS A 144 47.77 -19.44 79.36
C LYS A 144 49.29 -19.38 79.52
N SER A 145 49.96 -18.49 78.78
CA SER A 145 51.43 -18.30 78.88
C SER A 145 51.84 -17.66 80.21
N THR A 146 50.99 -16.84 80.82
CA THR A 146 51.27 -16.20 82.11
C THR A 146 51.04 -17.12 83.32
N ASN A 147 50.28 -18.20 83.18
CA ASN A 147 49.92 -19.09 84.29
C ASN A 147 50.80 -20.36 84.39
N GLY A 148 51.69 -20.62 83.42
CA GLY A 148 52.61 -21.77 83.41
C GLY A 148 53.97 -21.55 84.10
N GLY A 149 54.22 -20.36 84.67
CA GLY A 149 55.53 -19.96 85.21
C GLY A 149 55.74 -20.17 86.72
N LYS A 150 54.83 -20.85 87.43
CA LYS A 150 55.01 -21.20 88.85
C LYS A 150 54.49 -22.60 89.12
N VAL A 151 55.38 -23.60 89.12
CA VAL A 151 55.70 -24.54 90.23
C VAL A 151 57.02 -25.21 89.87
#